data_AF-A0A134B921-F1
#
_entry.id   AF-A0A134B921-F1
#
_cell.length_a   1.000
_cell.length_b   1.000
_cell.length_c   1.000
_cell.angle_alpha   90.00
_cell.angle_beta   90.00
_cell.angle_gamma   90.00
#
_symmetry.space_group_name_H-M   'P 1'
#
loop_
_entity.id
_entity.type
_entity.pdbx_description
1 polymer ?
#
loop_
_entity_poly.entity_id
_entity_poly.type
_entity_poly.pdbx_seq_one_letter_code
_entity_poly.pdbx_strand_id
1 'polypeptide(L)'
;MKMIIGLFGPKLTGKRDTLKRLIELLCKENNNKCDRFESIEGSSLLRWKNKNIAVAISDASVSKVNERITFFEDKNWDILIIATKTRGRGSQAVHAYVDRNASMRLIWVGKNYSTSSAEFINEAQAKELHDFIDLIIDKWGELSEDNSSSSDPVTE
;
A
#
# COMPACT_ATOMS: atom_id res chain seq x y z
N MET A 1 4.88 -8.83 -11.66
CA MET A 1 4.29 -8.87 -10.30
C MET A 1 3.75 -7.50 -9.95
N LYS A 2 2.58 -7.41 -9.30
CA LYS A 2 2.06 -6.18 -8.68
C LYS A 2 1.80 -6.43 -7.19
N MET A 3 1.76 -5.37 -6.39
CA MET A 3 1.58 -5.50 -4.94
C MET A 3 0.62 -4.46 -4.38
N ILE A 4 -0.18 -4.86 -3.39
CA ILE A 4 -0.92 -3.97 -2.51
C ILE A 4 -0.38 -4.13 -1.09
N ILE A 5 -0.05 -3.01 -0.45
CA ILE A 5 0.30 -2.92 0.97
C ILE A 5 -0.85 -2.20 1.68
N GLY A 6 -1.60 -2.94 2.48
CA GLY A 6 -2.71 -2.40 3.24
C GLY A 6 -2.31 -1.99 4.65
N LEU A 7 -2.40 -0.70 5.00
CA LEU A 7 -2.27 -0.23 6.38
C LEU A 7 -3.63 -0.31 7.07
N PHE A 8 -3.82 -1.30 7.95
CA PHE A 8 -5.11 -1.56 8.58
C PHE A 8 -5.12 -1.23 10.07
N GLY A 9 -6.28 -0.80 10.59
CA GLY A 9 -6.44 -0.55 12.02
C GLY A 9 -7.77 0.07 12.39
N PRO A 10 -8.07 0.27 13.68
CA PRO A 10 -9.29 0.95 14.15
C PRO A 10 -9.48 2.36 13.56
N LYS A 11 -10.69 2.93 13.66
CA LYS A 11 -10.90 4.35 13.27
C LYS A 11 -10.04 5.27 14.15
N LEU A 12 -9.66 6.43 13.60
CA LEU A 12 -8.95 7.49 14.32
C LEU A 12 -7.59 7.09 14.93
N THR A 13 -6.92 6.08 14.37
CA THR A 13 -5.60 5.64 14.83
C THR A 13 -4.41 6.33 14.14
N GLY A 14 -4.64 7.36 13.32
CA GLY A 14 -3.58 8.09 12.63
C GLY A 14 -3.11 7.48 11.31
N LYS A 15 -3.83 6.52 10.70
CA LYS A 15 -3.45 5.92 9.39
C LYS A 15 -3.19 6.96 8.31
N ARG A 16 -4.09 7.95 8.20
CA ARG A 16 -3.95 9.05 7.23
C ARG A 16 -2.67 9.82 7.48
N ASP A 17 -2.34 10.10 8.73
CA ASP A 17 -1.16 10.87 9.10
C ASP A 17 0.13 10.07 8.86
N THR A 18 0.15 8.78 9.19
CA THR A 18 1.25 7.88 8.81
C THR A 18 1.49 7.84 7.31
N LEU A 19 0.44 7.72 6.48
CA LEU A 19 0.62 7.72 5.02
C LEU A 19 1.08 9.08 4.48
N LYS A 20 0.65 10.20 5.09
CA LYS A 20 1.18 11.53 4.76
C LYS A 20 2.67 11.63 5.06
N ARG A 21 3.10 11.19 6.24
CA ARG A 21 4.52 11.14 6.62
C ARG A 21 5.32 10.23 5.69
N LEU A 22 4.77 9.09 5.28
CA LEU A 22 5.40 8.20 4.30
C LEU A 22 5.61 8.90 2.95
N ILE A 23 4.60 9.63 2.46
CA ILE A 23 4.74 10.44 1.24
C ILE A 23 5.84 11.49 1.43
N GLU A 24 5.86 12.22 2.54
CA GLU A 24 6.90 13.21 2.81
C GLU A 24 8.31 12.60 2.78
N LEU A 25 8.51 11.43 3.40
CA LEU A 25 9.78 10.69 3.37
C LEU A 25 10.17 10.29 1.95
N LEU A 26 9.30 9.57 1.24
CA LEU A 26 9.54 9.12 -0.13
C LEU A 26 9.83 10.30 -1.08
N CYS A 27 9.11 11.41 -0.94
CA CYS A 27 9.35 12.59 -1.76
C CYS A 27 10.68 13.25 -1.44
N LYS A 28 10.97 13.45 -0.15
CA LYS A 28 12.21 14.12 0.30
C LYS A 28 13.43 13.36 -0.18
N GLU A 29 13.43 12.04 -0.05
CA GLU A 29 14.55 11.20 -0.47
C GLU A 29 14.63 11.03 -2.00
N ASN A 30 13.52 11.24 -2.72
CA ASN A 30 13.49 11.22 -4.18
C ASN A 30 13.77 12.60 -4.82
N ASN A 31 14.61 13.44 -4.20
CA ASN A 31 14.90 14.80 -4.66
C ASN A 31 13.64 15.66 -4.88
N ASN A 32 12.63 15.50 -4.01
CA ASN A 32 11.32 16.15 -4.10
C ASN A 32 10.51 15.85 -5.39
N LYS A 33 10.79 14.73 -6.06
CA LYS A 33 10.03 14.27 -7.24
C LYS A 33 8.83 13.43 -6.82
N CYS A 34 7.70 14.11 -6.64
CA CYS A 34 6.41 13.48 -6.39
C CYS A 34 5.31 14.20 -7.14
N ASP A 35 4.55 13.44 -7.92
CA ASP A 35 3.36 13.94 -8.59
C ASP A 35 2.18 13.75 -7.64
N ARG A 36 1.74 14.83 -6.98
CA ARG A 36 0.47 14.81 -6.23
C ARG A 36 -0.66 14.95 -7.25
N PHE A 37 -1.27 13.84 -7.65
CA PHE A 37 -2.37 13.87 -8.60
C PHE A 37 -3.65 14.43 -7.94
N GLU A 38 -4.20 15.48 -8.55
CA GLU A 38 -5.46 16.10 -8.13
C GLU A 38 -6.70 15.28 -8.54
N SER A 39 -6.60 14.39 -9.54
CA SER A 39 -7.77 13.70 -10.11
C SER A 39 -8.48 12.76 -9.13
N ILE A 40 -7.76 12.28 -8.10
CA ILE A 40 -8.41 11.68 -6.94
C ILE A 40 -7.76 12.25 -5.68
N GLU A 41 -8.40 13.26 -5.10
CA GLU A 41 -7.99 14.00 -3.91
C GLU A 41 -7.31 13.11 -2.85
N GLY A 42 -6.03 13.34 -2.55
CA GLY A 42 -5.30 12.65 -1.49
C GLY A 42 -4.48 11.43 -1.88
N SER A 43 -4.38 11.05 -3.17
CA SER A 43 -3.34 10.10 -3.59
C SER A 43 -2.07 10.83 -4.03
N SER A 44 -0.91 10.29 -3.65
CA SER A 44 0.39 10.72 -4.15
C SER A 44 1.01 9.62 -4.98
N LEU A 45 1.52 10.04 -6.12
CA LEU A 45 2.10 9.20 -7.15
C LEU A 45 3.59 9.52 -7.21
N LEU A 46 4.44 8.51 -7.06
CA LEU A 46 5.87 8.73 -7.15
C LEU A 46 6.60 7.52 -7.72
N ARG A 47 7.70 7.80 -8.40
CA ARG A 47 8.65 6.78 -8.82
C ARG A 47 9.70 6.63 -7.73
N TRP A 48 9.80 5.46 -7.12
CA TRP A 48 10.78 5.16 -6.10
C TRP A 48 11.69 4.04 -6.58
N LYS A 49 13.01 4.28 -6.57
CA LYS A 49 13.98 3.41 -7.25
C LYS A 49 13.54 3.15 -8.71
N ASN A 50 13.29 1.89 -9.06
CA ASN A 50 12.82 1.46 -10.38
C ASN A 50 11.33 1.06 -10.41
N LYS A 51 10.53 1.46 -9.41
CA LYS A 51 9.10 1.14 -9.27
C LYS A 51 8.21 2.36 -9.23
N ASN A 52 6.98 2.21 -9.73
CA ASN A 52 5.91 3.18 -9.60
C ASN A 52 5.03 2.85 -8.39
N ILE A 53 4.97 3.77 -7.42
CA ILE A 53 4.32 3.57 -6.12
C ILE A 53 3.19 4.58 -5.91
N ALA A 54 1.98 4.08 -5.68
CA ALA A 54 0.81 4.87 -5.28
C ALA A 54 0.65 4.82 -3.77
N VAL A 55 0.58 5.97 -3.14
CA VAL A 55 0.14 6.09 -1.75
C VAL A 55 -1.22 6.77 -1.74
N ALA A 56 -2.26 6.00 -1.38
CA ALA A 56 -3.62 6.48 -1.39
C ALA A 56 -4.11 6.84 0.02
N ILE A 57 -4.18 8.15 0.32
CA ILE A 57 -4.79 8.66 1.54
C ILE A 57 -6.30 8.78 1.28
N SER A 58 -7.11 7.90 1.89
CA SER A 58 -8.57 8.01 1.85
C SER A 58 -9.20 7.76 3.22
N ASP A 59 -10.40 8.28 3.41
CA ASP A 59 -11.31 7.70 4.38
C ASP A 59 -11.64 6.29 3.89
N ALA A 60 -11.46 5.26 4.71
CA ALA A 60 -11.54 3.85 4.33
C ALA A 60 -12.97 3.36 3.94
N SER A 61 -13.74 4.18 3.23
CA SER A 61 -15.01 3.88 2.59
C SER A 61 -14.79 2.97 1.38
N VAL A 62 -15.78 2.13 1.07
CA VAL A 62 -15.69 1.14 -0.02
C VAL A 62 -15.54 1.83 -1.37
N SER A 63 -16.34 2.87 -1.60
CA SER A 63 -16.32 3.61 -2.87
C SER A 63 -14.94 4.20 -3.13
N LYS A 64 -14.32 4.81 -2.11
CA LYS A 64 -12.97 5.36 -2.24
C LYS A 64 -11.94 4.26 -2.43
N VAL A 65 -12.00 3.16 -1.67
CA VAL A 65 -11.08 2.02 -1.87
C VAL A 65 -11.13 1.49 -3.31
N ASN A 66 -12.33 1.26 -3.85
CA ASN A 66 -12.50 0.79 -5.22
C ASN A 66 -11.96 1.79 -6.25
N GLU A 67 -12.27 3.08 -6.07
CA GLU A 67 -11.76 4.16 -6.92
C GLU A 67 -10.22 4.16 -6.98
N ARG A 68 -9.54 3.92 -5.84
CA ARG A 68 -8.07 3.83 -5.81
C ARG A 68 -7.53 2.58 -6.49
N ILE A 69 -8.21 1.46 -6.31
CA ILE A 69 -7.82 0.19 -6.94
C ILE A 69 -7.92 0.31 -8.45
N THR A 70 -9.05 0.80 -8.97
CA THR A 70 -9.24 1.03 -10.41
C THR A 70 -8.18 1.99 -10.95
N PHE A 71 -7.92 3.10 -10.27
CA PHE A 71 -6.88 4.04 -10.69
C PHE A 71 -5.48 3.42 -10.72
N PHE A 72 -5.15 2.60 -9.72
CA PHE A 72 -3.88 1.87 -9.67
C PHE A 72 -3.74 0.87 -10.84
N GLU A 73 -4.83 0.20 -11.19
CA GLU A 73 -4.91 -0.72 -12.32
C GLU A 73 -4.71 0.02 -13.65
N ASP A 74 -5.49 1.07 -13.89
CA ASP A 74 -5.47 1.90 -15.11
C ASP A 74 -4.09 2.49 -15.38
N LYS A 75 -3.39 2.91 -14.32
CA LYS A 75 -2.04 3.47 -14.44
C LYS A 75 -0.96 2.41 -14.60
N ASN A 76 -1.30 1.14 -14.43
CA ASN A 76 -0.40 -0.01 -14.50
C ASN A 76 0.79 0.07 -13.53
N TRP A 77 0.50 0.33 -12.25
CA TRP A 77 1.53 0.57 -11.25
C TRP A 77 2.02 -0.71 -10.56
N ASP A 78 3.19 -0.60 -9.92
CA ASP A 78 3.85 -1.74 -9.29
C ASP A 78 3.33 -1.97 -7.86
N ILE A 79 3.22 -0.90 -7.07
CA ILE A 79 2.85 -0.97 -5.64
C ILE A 79 1.75 0.04 -5.32
N LEU A 80 0.66 -0.43 -4.69
CA LEU A 80 -0.36 0.42 -4.06
C LEU A 80 -0.28 0.31 -2.55
N ILE A 81 -0.09 1.43 -1.87
CA ILE A 81 -0.23 1.54 -0.41
C ILE A 81 -1.57 2.19 -0.10
N ILE A 82 -2.41 1.50 0.67
CA ILE A 82 -3.78 1.94 0.96
C ILE A 82 -4.16 1.75 2.43
N ALA A 83 -4.82 2.75 3.02
CA ALA A 83 -5.34 2.66 4.37
C ALA A 83 -6.74 2.02 4.40
N THR A 84 -6.93 1.00 5.23
CA THR A 84 -8.26 0.39 5.46
C THR A 84 -8.58 0.25 6.95
N LYS A 85 -9.83 -0.10 7.26
CA LYS A 85 -10.17 -0.57 8.61
C LYS A 85 -9.82 -2.05 8.72
N THR A 86 -9.45 -2.51 9.93
CA THR A 86 -9.20 -3.93 10.21
C THR A 86 -10.32 -4.83 9.72
N ARG A 87 -11.57 -4.42 9.94
CA ARG A 87 -12.77 -5.12 9.50
C ARG A 87 -13.68 -4.17 8.75
N GLY A 88 -14.36 -4.71 7.75
CA GLY A 88 -15.41 -4.03 7.01
C GLY A 88 -15.20 -4.10 5.50
N ARG A 89 -16.17 -3.52 4.80
CA ARG A 89 -16.29 -3.65 3.34
C ARG A 89 -15.08 -3.12 2.56
N GLY A 90 -14.31 -2.17 3.11
CA GLY A 90 -13.09 -1.65 2.48
C GLY A 90 -11.95 -2.67 2.42
N SER A 91 -11.63 -3.35 3.53
CA SER A 91 -10.62 -4.42 3.49
C SER A 91 -11.09 -5.64 2.70
N GLN A 92 -12.38 -5.96 2.76
CA GLN A 92 -13.00 -7.00 1.92
C GLN A 92 -12.88 -6.69 0.43
N ALA A 93 -13.02 -5.41 0.02
CA ALA A 93 -12.86 -5.01 -1.37
C ALA A 93 -11.42 -5.20 -1.87
N VAL A 94 -10.41 -4.86 -1.05
CA VAL A 94 -9.00 -5.12 -1.37
C VAL A 94 -8.74 -6.62 -1.53
N HIS A 95 -9.24 -7.44 -0.59
CA HIS A 95 -9.13 -8.90 -0.69
C HIS A 95 -9.77 -9.44 -1.96
N ALA A 96 -11.05 -9.11 -2.21
CA ALA A 96 -11.78 -9.57 -3.37
C ALA A 96 -11.12 -9.17 -4.69
N TYR A 97 -10.45 -8.01 -4.73
CA TYR A 97 -9.68 -7.58 -5.89
C TYR A 97 -8.41 -8.43 -6.07
N VAL A 98 -7.62 -8.65 -5.02
CA VAL A 98 -6.40 -9.46 -5.10
C VAL A 98 -6.71 -10.91 -5.43
N ASP A 99 -7.75 -11.50 -4.83
CA ASP A 99 -8.17 -12.89 -5.08
C ASP A 99 -8.54 -13.14 -6.55
N ARG A 100 -8.98 -12.10 -7.27
CA ARG A 100 -9.28 -12.16 -8.71
C ARG A 100 -8.06 -11.95 -9.60
N ASN A 101 -6.94 -11.53 -9.03
CA ASN A 101 -5.71 -11.15 -9.73
C ASN A 101 -4.53 -11.99 -9.25
N ALA A 102 -4.37 -13.20 -9.81
CA ALA A 102 -3.38 -14.19 -9.39
C ALA A 102 -1.90 -13.70 -9.42
N SER A 103 -1.59 -12.66 -10.19
CA SER A 103 -0.25 -12.07 -10.28
C SER A 103 0.02 -10.97 -9.24
N MET A 104 -0.96 -10.69 -8.38
CA MET A 104 -0.92 -9.66 -7.36
C MET A 104 -0.66 -10.23 -5.98
N ARG A 105 0.19 -9.55 -5.22
CA ARG A 105 0.46 -9.85 -3.81
C ARG A 105 -0.23 -8.84 -2.90
N LEU A 106 -0.76 -9.32 -1.77
CA LEU A 106 -1.35 -8.48 -0.74
C LEU A 106 -0.60 -8.68 0.58
N ILE A 107 -0.10 -7.58 1.14
CA ILE A 107 0.54 -7.55 2.46
C ILE A 107 -0.24 -6.61 3.36
N TRP A 108 -0.61 -7.07 4.55
CA TRP A 108 -1.29 -6.26 5.55
C TRP A 108 -0.32 -5.85 6.65
N VAL A 109 -0.25 -4.54 6.91
CA VAL A 109 0.53 -3.94 7.99
C VAL A 109 -0.43 -3.35 9.02
N GLY A 110 -0.33 -3.81 10.27
CA GLY A 110 -1.16 -3.32 11.36
C GLY A 110 -0.75 -1.92 11.79
N LYS A 111 -1.71 -1.03 12.00
CA LYS A 111 -1.46 0.34 12.49
C LYS A 111 -1.09 0.31 13.97
N ASN A 112 0.10 0.78 14.30
CA ASN A 112 0.51 1.08 15.68
C ASN A 112 -0.17 2.37 16.12
N TYR A 113 -0.65 2.48 17.35
CA TYR A 113 -1.26 3.73 17.81
C TYR A 113 -1.11 3.93 19.31
N SER A 114 -1.01 5.20 19.70
CA SER A 114 -1.05 5.68 21.08
C SER A 114 -1.81 6.99 21.08
N THR A 115 -2.59 7.22 22.13
CA THR A 115 -3.29 8.48 22.34
C THR A 115 -2.34 9.59 22.77
N SER A 116 -1.31 9.27 23.57
CA SER A 116 -0.35 10.25 24.11
C SER A 116 0.86 10.48 23.21
N SER A 117 1.15 9.57 22.29
CA SER A 117 2.35 9.62 21.43
C SER A 117 2.00 9.44 19.95
N ALA A 118 0.82 9.89 19.54
CA ALA A 118 0.28 9.67 18.20
C ALA A 118 1.24 10.13 17.09
N GLU A 119 1.81 11.33 17.21
CA GLU A 119 2.72 11.88 16.21
C GLU A 119 4.00 11.04 16.09
N PHE A 120 4.66 10.76 17.20
CA PHE A 120 5.88 9.93 17.24
C PHE A 120 5.63 8.55 16.63
N ILE A 121 4.52 7.89 16.97
CA ILE A 121 4.18 6.58 16.40
C ILE A 121 3.87 6.68 14.91
N ASN A 122 3.20 7.74 14.47
CA ASN A 122 2.90 7.92 13.06
C ASN A 122 4.17 8.14 12.23
N GLU A 123 5.14 8.87 12.77
CA GLU A 123 6.45 9.10 12.15
C GLU A 123 7.31 7.82 12.13
N ALA A 124 7.46 7.16 13.29
CA ALA A 124 8.21 5.91 13.39
C ALA A 124 7.65 4.84 12.43
N GLN A 125 6.33 4.70 12.40
CA GLN A 125 5.69 3.73 11.52
C GLN A 125 5.77 4.11 10.02
N ALA A 126 5.82 5.41 9.70
CA ALA A 126 6.07 5.83 8.32
C ALA A 126 7.47 5.43 7.86
N LYS A 127 8.47 5.55 8.74
CA LYS A 127 9.84 5.08 8.48
C LYS A 127 9.90 3.55 8.34
N GLU A 128 9.23 2.81 9.21
CA GLU A 128 9.13 1.35 9.08
C GLU A 128 8.50 0.93 7.74
N LEU A 129 7.43 1.61 7.31
CA LEU A 129 6.81 1.35 6.00
C LEU A 129 7.74 1.70 4.84
N HIS A 130 8.52 2.77 4.97
CA HIS A 130 9.52 3.17 3.97
C HIS A 130 10.59 2.08 3.82
N ASP A 131 11.22 1.68 4.92
CA ASP A 131 12.26 0.64 4.94
C ASP A 131 11.70 -0.70 4.43
N PHE A 132 10.43 -0.99 4.72
CA PHE A 132 9.76 -2.18 4.22
C PHE A 132 9.51 -2.15 2.71
N ILE A 133 9.13 -1.00 2.15
CA ILE A 133 9.02 -0.80 0.69
C ILE A 133 10.38 -1.00 0.04
N ASP A 134 11.45 -0.46 0.63
CA ASP A 134 12.80 -0.66 0.13
C ASP A 134 13.19 -2.13 0.09
N LEU A 135 12.94 -2.86 1.17
CA LEU A 135 13.21 -4.29 1.25
C LEU A 135 12.41 -5.09 0.20
N ILE A 136 11.14 -4.74 -0.02
CA ILE A 136 10.30 -5.39 -1.05
C ILE A 136 10.89 -5.17 -2.44
N ILE A 137 11.35 -3.95 -2.75
CA ILE A 137 11.91 -3.63 -4.06
C ILE A 137 13.24 -4.32 -4.26
N ASP A 138 14.08 -4.38 -3.23
CA ASP A 138 15.38 -5.05 -3.30
C ASP A 138 15.21 -6.56 -3.52
N LYS A 139 14.17 -7.17 -2.92
CA LYS A 139 13.83 -8.59 -3.08
C LYS A 139 12.80 -8.87 -4.18
N TRP A 140 12.55 -7.92 -5.08
CA TRP A 140 11.44 -8.02 -6.03
C TRP A 140 11.49 -9.24 -6.95
N GLY A 141 12.69 -9.66 -7.36
CA GLY A 141 12.90 -10.85 -8.19
C GLY A 141 12.53 -12.15 -7.47
N GLU A 142 13.08 -12.36 -6.27
CA GLU A 142 12.79 -13.52 -5.41
C GLU A 142 11.29 -13.64 -5.10
N LEU A 143 10.66 -12.52 -4.74
CA LEU A 143 9.22 -12.45 -4.48
C LEU A 143 8.38 -12.74 -5.74
N SER A 144 8.93 -12.66 -6.94
CA SER A 144 8.19 -12.94 -8.16
C SER A 144 8.19 -14.42 -8.57
N GLU A 145 9.20 -15.19 -8.13
CA GLU A 145 9.41 -16.59 -8.51
C GLU A 145 8.61 -17.59 -7.66
N ASP A 146 8.39 -17.27 -6.38
CA ASP A 146 7.60 -18.09 -5.43
C ASP A 146 6.14 -18.34 -5.86
N ASN A 147 5.63 -17.63 -6.87
CA ASN A 147 4.29 -17.83 -7.42
C ASN A 147 4.24 -18.84 -8.60
N SER A 148 5.39 -19.32 -9.09
CA SER A 148 5.46 -20.22 -10.26
C SER A 148 5.54 -21.72 -9.90
N SER A 149 5.66 -22.08 -8.61
CA SER A 149 5.93 -23.47 -8.19
C SER A 149 4.72 -24.25 -7.66
N SER A 150 3.49 -23.70 -7.73
CA SER A 150 2.28 -24.39 -7.25
C SER A 150 1.35 -24.79 -8.39
N SER A 151 1.76 -25.77 -9.18
CA SER A 151 0.81 -26.57 -9.98
C SER A 151 1.43 -27.90 -10.39
N ASP A 152 1.32 -28.90 -9.52
CA ASP A 152 1.22 -30.30 -9.94
C ASP A 152 0.10 -30.95 -9.11
N PRO A 153 -0.97 -31.47 -9.73
CA PRO A 153 -1.93 -32.29 -9.02
C PRO A 153 -1.29 -33.66 -8.80
N VAL A 154 -1.06 -34.01 -7.53
CA VAL A 154 -0.75 -35.39 -7.14
C VAL A 154 -1.91 -36.25 -7.61
N THR A 155 -1.64 -37.08 -8.62
CA THR A 155 -2.55 -38.12 -9.09
C THR A 155 -2.16 -39.40 -8.37
N GLU A 156 -3.02 -39.89 -7.48
CA GLU A 156 -3.05 -41.30 -7.04
C GLU A 156 -4.45 -41.86 -7.32
#